data_AF-A0A7S4KLV5-F1
#
_entry.id   AF-A0A7S4KLV5-F1
#
_cell.length_a   1.000
_cell.length_b   1.000
_cell.length_c   1.000
_cell.angle_alpha   90.00
_cell.angle_beta   90.00
_cell.angle_gamma   90.00
#
_symmetry.space_group_name_H-M   'P 1'
#
loop_
_entity.id
_entity.type
_entity.pdbx_description
1 polymer ?
#
loop_
_entity_poly.entity_id
_entity_poly.type
_entity_poly.pdbx_seq_one_letter_code
_entity_poly.pdbx_strand_id
1 'polypeptide(L)'
;ADAGLAPPVVEPTNQQKEIAKLKNLLFFQIESQALDGDGGESEGAKKALQELLLQGKEALISQMRVVLAPLRVSPLGAHIDHQLGVVTGFNISRYVYYVFLPLSHPSVLLSSTSFSPPLSFPLPPPPLKKEDWGNHARGACLSLINFIKNKKNEDIRPNGMIGVIHSTMPIGGLSSSAASTLCYLFSLEFCNNFEVSREDKVELCRQTENDFLGLKNGLLDQTTILFSRPSHLTCIDCQKGVRETPTLVRWGEENNHDSGPIPFKVMIVYCGKSRVLANTNYNNRVTECREAASLLLLTDETKKLREVAFSFSFSFSFSFSFSF
;
A
#
# COMPACT_ATOMS: atom_id res chain seq x y z
N ALA A 1 -6.95 57.38 1.92
CA ALA A 1 -6.08 56.59 1.03
C ALA A 1 -5.87 55.25 1.68
N ASP A 2 -6.83 54.33 1.52
CA ASP A 2 -6.66 52.94 1.93
C ASP A 2 -5.81 52.26 0.85
N ALA A 3 -4.52 52.18 1.11
CA ALA A 3 -3.62 51.33 0.33
C ALA A 3 -3.98 49.88 0.66
N GLY A 4 -4.74 49.24 -0.23
CA GLY A 4 -5.05 47.82 -0.17
C GLY A 4 -3.77 47.00 -0.09
N LEU A 5 -3.49 46.46 1.10
CA LEU A 5 -2.49 45.43 1.30
C LEU A 5 -2.98 44.19 0.52
N ALA A 6 -2.35 43.92 -0.61
CA ALA A 6 -2.54 42.66 -1.32
C ALA A 6 -2.32 41.50 -0.33
N PRO A 7 -3.15 40.45 -0.37
CA PRO A 7 -2.98 39.31 0.53
C PRO A 7 -1.56 38.74 0.37
N PRO A 8 -0.90 38.34 1.48
CA PRO A 8 0.46 37.85 1.42
C PRO A 8 0.54 36.64 0.50
N VAL A 9 1.47 36.68 -0.45
CA VAL A 9 1.78 35.54 -1.33
C VAL A 9 2.36 34.44 -0.45
N VAL A 10 1.56 33.41 -0.15
CA VAL A 10 2.00 32.25 0.62
C VAL A 10 2.82 31.35 -0.29
N GLU A 11 4.08 31.13 0.07
CA GLU A 11 4.92 30.17 -0.67
C GLU A 11 4.35 28.75 -0.61
N PRO A 12 4.44 27.99 -1.72
CA PRO A 12 4.02 26.59 -1.70
C PRO A 12 4.86 25.76 -0.72
N THR A 13 4.21 24.85 -0.01
CA THR A 13 4.87 23.87 0.86
C THR A 13 5.77 22.93 0.05
N ASN A 14 6.75 22.29 0.70
CA ASN A 14 7.61 21.30 0.03
C ASN A 14 6.80 20.17 -0.62
N GLN A 15 5.70 19.74 0.02
CA GLN A 15 4.79 18.75 -0.54
C GLN A 15 4.08 19.26 -1.81
N GLN A 16 3.65 20.52 -1.84
CA GLN A 16 3.05 21.14 -3.03
C GLN A 16 4.07 21.25 -4.18
N LYS A 17 5.31 21.65 -3.87
CA LYS A 17 6.42 21.71 -4.85
C LYS A 17 6.70 20.32 -5.45
N GLU A 18 6.75 19.27 -4.62
CA GLU A 18 6.97 17.89 -5.07
C GLU A 18 5.82 17.39 -5.97
N ILE A 19 4.56 17.64 -5.56
CA ILE A 19 3.38 17.28 -6.37
C ILE A 19 3.41 17.97 -7.73
N ALA A 20 3.72 19.28 -7.77
CA ALA A 20 3.79 20.03 -9.02
C ALA A 20 4.87 19.47 -9.96
N LYS A 21 6.03 19.09 -9.42
CA LYS A 21 7.10 18.43 -10.17
C LYS A 21 6.64 17.09 -10.76
N LEU A 22 6.00 16.24 -9.96
CA LEU A 22 5.52 14.93 -10.40
C LEU A 22 4.40 15.02 -11.44
N LYS A 23 3.50 16.02 -11.33
CA LYS A 23 2.47 16.30 -12.35
C LYS A 23 3.09 16.68 -13.70
N ASN A 24 4.11 17.54 -13.68
CA ASN A 24 4.85 17.88 -14.92
C ASN A 24 5.57 16.66 -15.50
N LEU A 25 6.19 15.83 -14.64
CA LEU A 25 6.85 14.60 -15.08
C LEU A 25 5.85 13.63 -15.77
N LEU A 26 4.67 13.44 -15.18
CA LEU A 26 3.62 12.61 -15.78
C LEU A 26 3.15 13.19 -17.12
N PHE A 27 3.01 14.51 -17.24
CA PHE A 27 2.65 15.15 -18.51
C PHE A 27 3.67 14.81 -19.61
N PHE A 28 4.97 15.00 -19.34
CA PHE A 28 6.01 14.70 -20.33
C PHE A 28 6.06 13.22 -20.71
N GLN A 29 5.76 12.32 -19.76
CA GLN A 29 5.67 10.90 -20.07
C GLN A 29 4.50 10.60 -21.01
N ILE A 30 3.31 11.17 -20.75
CA ILE A 30 2.15 11.02 -21.63
C ILE A 30 2.50 11.52 -23.05
N GLU A 31 3.16 12.67 -23.14
CA GLU A 31 3.60 13.26 -24.41
C GLU A 31 4.54 12.33 -25.18
N SER A 32 5.60 11.82 -24.54
CA SER A 32 6.54 10.89 -25.17
C SER A 32 5.85 9.58 -25.59
N GLN A 33 5.08 8.95 -24.70
CA GLN A 33 4.45 7.65 -24.97
C GLN A 33 3.36 7.71 -26.07
N ALA A 34 2.67 8.84 -26.21
CA ALA A 34 1.69 9.03 -27.26
C ALA A 34 2.31 9.25 -28.66
N LEU A 35 3.53 9.79 -28.70
CA LEU A 35 4.24 10.17 -29.93
C LEU A 35 5.22 9.08 -30.40
N ASP A 36 5.81 8.31 -29.48
CA ASP A 36 6.80 7.29 -29.79
C ASP A 36 6.15 5.97 -30.24
N GLY A 37 6.49 5.53 -31.46
CA GLY A 37 5.93 4.33 -32.09
C GLY A 37 6.30 2.99 -31.44
N ASP A 38 7.28 2.95 -30.54
CA ASP A 38 7.97 1.72 -30.10
C ASP A 38 7.91 1.48 -28.56
N GLY A 39 7.08 2.22 -27.82
CA GLY A 39 7.04 2.20 -26.35
C GLY A 39 6.56 0.90 -25.66
N GLY A 40 6.34 -0.19 -26.40
CA GLY A 40 5.84 -1.46 -25.86
C GLY A 40 4.38 -1.45 -25.41
N GLU A 41 3.65 -0.36 -25.62
CA GLU A 41 2.24 -0.18 -25.26
C GLU A 41 1.32 -0.70 -26.37
N SER A 42 0.12 -1.16 -25.99
CA SER A 42 -0.88 -1.58 -26.99
C SER A 42 -1.38 -0.37 -27.78
N GLU A 43 -1.83 -0.60 -29.02
CA GLU A 43 -2.42 0.43 -29.87
C GLU A 43 -3.59 1.16 -29.18
N GLY A 44 -4.40 0.42 -28.41
CA GLY A 44 -5.48 1.00 -27.63
C GLY A 44 -5.02 1.90 -26.48
N ALA A 45 -3.88 1.60 -25.83
CA ALA A 45 -3.30 2.46 -24.81
C ALA A 45 -2.75 3.75 -25.43
N LYS A 46 -2.03 3.65 -26.55
CA LYS A 46 -1.53 4.82 -27.30
C LYS A 46 -2.67 5.76 -27.72
N LYS A 47 -3.75 5.22 -28.27
CA LYS A 47 -4.93 6.01 -28.63
C LYS A 47 -5.52 6.75 -27.43
N ALA A 48 -5.62 6.09 -26.27
CA ALA A 48 -6.11 6.72 -25.04
C ALA A 48 -5.18 7.86 -24.58
N LEU A 49 -3.85 7.74 -24.74
CA LEU A 49 -2.92 8.83 -24.45
C LEU A 49 -3.05 10.00 -25.43
N GLN A 50 -3.23 9.74 -26.72
CA GLN A 50 -3.48 10.78 -27.72
C GLN A 50 -4.77 11.56 -27.41
N GLU A 51 -5.83 10.86 -27.00
CA GLU A 51 -7.09 11.49 -26.55
C GLU A 51 -6.88 12.40 -25.33
N LEU A 52 -6.01 12.02 -24.39
CA LEU A 52 -5.64 12.88 -23.25
C LEU A 52 -4.89 14.14 -23.69
N LEU A 53 -3.96 14.03 -24.65
CA LEU A 53 -3.17 15.17 -25.13
C LEU A 53 -4.00 16.22 -25.88
N LEU A 54 -5.08 15.82 -26.54
CA LEU A 54 -6.00 16.75 -27.21
C LEU A 54 -6.65 17.77 -26.25
N GLN A 55 -6.70 17.47 -24.94
CA GLN A 55 -7.26 18.36 -23.93
C GLN A 55 -6.34 19.55 -23.60
N GLY A 56 -5.06 19.46 -23.96
CA GLY A 56 -4.05 20.46 -23.64
C GLY A 56 -3.44 20.29 -22.24
N LYS A 57 -2.21 20.79 -22.09
CA LYS A 57 -1.37 20.60 -20.89
C LYS A 57 -2.01 21.04 -19.60
N GLU A 58 -2.56 22.26 -19.56
CA GLU A 58 -3.12 22.84 -18.34
C GLU A 58 -4.34 22.06 -17.85
N ALA A 59 -5.25 21.72 -18.77
CA ALA A 59 -6.42 20.90 -18.46
C ALA A 59 -5.99 19.52 -17.93
N LEU A 60 -5.02 18.87 -18.57
CA LEU A 60 -4.55 17.55 -18.17
C LEU A 60 -3.92 17.56 -16.78
N ILE A 61 -3.02 18.51 -16.50
CA ILE A 61 -2.37 18.69 -15.18
C ILE A 61 -3.40 18.96 -14.09
N SER A 62 -4.45 19.72 -14.39
CA SER A 62 -5.53 20.01 -13.43
C SER A 62 -6.33 18.75 -13.04
N GLN A 63 -6.51 17.81 -13.98
CA GLN A 63 -7.25 16.57 -13.76
C GLN A 63 -6.45 15.51 -12.99
N MET A 64 -5.12 15.55 -13.09
CA MET A 64 -4.22 14.60 -12.42
C MET A 64 -4.52 14.52 -10.92
N ARG A 65 -4.75 13.30 -10.47
CA ARG A 65 -4.98 12.97 -9.06
C ARG A 65 -3.67 12.56 -8.40
N VAL A 66 -3.65 12.68 -7.08
CA VAL A 66 -2.49 12.32 -6.26
C VAL A 66 -2.95 11.47 -5.10
N VAL A 67 -2.36 10.30 -4.93
CA VAL A 67 -2.43 9.54 -3.68
C VAL A 67 -1.14 9.76 -2.91
N LEU A 68 -1.26 10.03 -1.61
CA LEU A 68 -0.14 10.09 -0.69
C LEU A 68 -0.30 9.01 0.37
N ALA A 69 0.58 8.02 0.36
CA ALA A 69 0.66 7.01 1.41
C ALA A 69 1.86 7.32 2.32
N PRO A 70 1.64 7.61 3.61
CA PRO A 70 2.75 7.81 4.55
C PRO A 70 3.54 6.52 4.74
N LEU A 71 4.81 6.68 5.08
CA LEU A 71 5.63 5.60 5.61
C LEU A 71 5.37 5.42 7.10
N ARG A 72 5.69 4.24 7.63
CA ARG A 72 5.40 3.89 9.02
C ARG A 72 6.61 3.35 9.76
N VAL A 73 6.61 3.53 11.07
CA VAL A 73 7.55 2.91 12.01
C VAL A 73 6.76 2.06 12.99
N SER A 74 7.32 0.90 13.38
CA SER A 74 6.81 0.07 14.46
C SER A 74 7.82 0.10 15.62
N PRO A 75 7.50 0.77 16.75
CA PRO A 75 8.40 0.82 17.90
C PRO A 75 8.41 -0.49 18.69
N LEU A 76 7.27 -1.20 18.76
CA LEU A 76 7.10 -2.46 19.49
C LEU A 76 6.27 -3.46 18.67
N GLY A 77 6.62 -4.74 18.76
CA GLY A 77 5.89 -5.83 18.10
C GLY A 77 6.48 -6.28 16.76
N ALA A 78 7.81 -6.28 16.63
CA ALA A 78 8.45 -6.81 15.42
C ALA A 78 8.19 -8.32 15.27
N HIS A 79 7.78 -8.73 14.07
CA HIS A 79 7.62 -10.14 13.68
C HIS A 79 6.55 -10.91 14.47
N ILE A 80 5.62 -10.25 15.15
CA ILE A 80 4.51 -10.90 15.87
C ILE A 80 3.13 -10.60 15.28
N ASP A 81 3.04 -9.77 14.24
CA ASP A 81 1.80 -9.46 13.53
C ASP A 81 1.24 -10.67 12.78
N HIS A 82 2.10 -11.42 12.07
CA HIS A 82 1.73 -12.69 11.44
C HIS A 82 1.55 -13.83 12.46
N GLN A 83 1.88 -13.57 13.72
CA GLN A 83 1.66 -14.44 14.86
C GLN A 83 0.45 -14.04 15.70
N LEU A 84 -0.36 -13.10 15.20
CA LEU A 84 -1.61 -12.67 15.84
C LEU A 84 -1.40 -11.99 17.19
N GLY A 85 -0.18 -11.52 17.43
CA GLY A 85 0.17 -10.71 18.59
C GLY A 85 -0.31 -9.27 18.46
N VAL A 86 -0.10 -8.50 19.53
CA VAL A 86 -0.35 -7.07 19.55
C VAL A 86 0.87 -6.33 19.03
N VAL A 87 0.69 -5.50 18.01
CA VAL A 87 1.76 -4.68 17.42
C VAL A 87 1.43 -3.21 17.49
N THR A 88 2.45 -2.37 17.43
CA THR A 88 2.29 -0.93 17.48
C THR A 88 2.91 -0.25 16.27
N GLY A 89 2.35 0.88 15.85
CA GLY A 89 2.90 1.66 14.76
C GLY A 89 2.46 3.11 14.77
N PHE A 90 3.20 3.95 14.05
CA PHE A 90 2.79 5.31 13.73
C PHE A 90 3.35 5.73 12.38
N ASN A 91 2.66 6.68 11.73
CA ASN A 91 3.07 7.25 10.45
C ASN A 91 4.11 8.36 10.65
N ILE A 92 5.02 8.48 9.69
CA ILE A 92 5.97 9.59 9.61
C ILE A 92 5.65 10.52 8.44
N SER A 93 6.12 11.77 8.51
CA SER A 93 5.99 12.77 7.43
C SER A 93 6.96 12.51 6.27
N ARG A 94 6.98 11.26 5.80
CA ARG A 94 7.64 10.77 4.59
C ARG A 94 6.61 9.93 3.86
N TYR A 95 6.55 10.07 2.54
CA TYR A 95 5.44 9.55 1.75
C TYR A 95 5.94 8.84 0.50
N VAL A 96 5.12 7.91 0.04
CA VAL A 96 5.02 7.49 -1.36
C VAL A 96 3.93 8.35 -2.01
N TYR A 97 4.28 8.97 -3.13
CA TYR A 97 3.42 9.76 -3.99
C TYR A 97 3.09 8.93 -5.21
N TYR A 98 1.82 8.90 -5.59
CA TYR A 98 1.40 8.40 -6.88
C TYR A 98 0.55 9.44 -7.57
N VAL A 99 1.07 10.03 -8.65
CA VAL A 99 0.35 10.96 -9.51
C VAL A 99 -0.16 10.19 -10.70
N PHE A 100 -1.45 10.29 -11.00
CA PHE A 100 -2.08 9.43 -12.01
C PHE A 100 -3.27 10.07 -12.71
N LEU A 101 -3.66 9.46 -13.83
CA LEU A 101 -4.88 9.69 -14.57
C LEU A 101 -5.54 8.36 -14.95
N PRO A 102 -6.88 8.28 -14.95
CA PRO A 102 -7.59 7.14 -15.51
C PRO A 102 -7.34 7.00 -17.02
N LEU A 103 -7.34 5.76 -17.50
CA LEU A 103 -7.37 5.45 -18.93
C LEU A 103 -8.66 4.69 -19.26
N SER A 104 -9.28 5.03 -20.39
CA SER A 104 -10.45 4.32 -20.94
C SER A 104 -10.11 2.92 -21.47
N HIS A 105 -8.82 2.66 -21.68
CA HIS A 105 -8.28 1.37 -22.07
C HIS A 105 -7.86 0.54 -20.83
N PRO A 106 -8.16 -0.78 -20.79
CA PRO A 106 -7.83 -1.66 -19.66
C PRO A 106 -6.33 -1.99 -19.63
N SER A 107 -5.50 -1.00 -19.33
CA SER A 107 -4.04 -1.14 -19.22
C SER A 107 -3.47 -0.22 -18.15
N VAL A 108 -2.39 -0.66 -17.53
CA VAL A 108 -1.63 0.15 -16.58
C VAL A 108 -0.32 0.57 -17.24
N LEU A 109 -0.08 1.88 -17.28
CA LEU A 109 1.17 2.50 -17.71
C LEU A 109 1.81 3.14 -16.48
N LEU A 110 2.97 2.63 -16.06
CA LEU A 110 3.54 2.96 -14.77
C LEU A 110 5.01 3.29 -14.91
N SER A 111 5.39 4.49 -14.46
CA SER A 111 6.79 4.86 -14.30
C SER A 111 7.14 5.07 -12.84
N SER A 112 8.44 5.02 -12.56
CA SER A 112 8.98 5.33 -11.25
C SER A 112 10.16 6.29 -11.39
N THR A 113 10.27 7.20 -10.42
CA THR A 113 11.47 8.04 -10.28
C THR A 113 12.67 7.27 -9.70
N SER A 114 12.46 6.05 -9.19
CA SER A 114 13.50 5.23 -8.56
C SER A 114 13.77 3.92 -9.30
N PHE A 115 12.88 3.51 -10.20
CA PHE A 115 13.00 2.26 -10.94
C PHE A 115 12.81 2.49 -12.44
N SER A 116 13.65 1.82 -13.22
CA SER A 116 13.64 1.81 -14.67
C SER A 116 13.77 0.37 -15.18
N PRO A 117 13.25 0.06 -16.38
CA PRO A 117 12.46 0.93 -17.25
C PRO A 117 11.02 1.13 -16.74
N PRO A 118 10.25 2.09 -17.31
CA PRO A 118 8.80 2.13 -17.17
C PRO A 118 8.15 0.80 -17.56
N LEU A 119 6.94 0.57 -17.05
CA LEU A 119 6.20 -0.67 -17.22
C LEU A 119 4.85 -0.41 -17.88
N SER A 120 4.46 -1.37 -18.72
CA SER A 120 3.12 -1.43 -19.32
C SER A 120 2.60 -2.86 -19.19
N PHE A 121 1.32 -3.00 -18.81
CA PHE A 121 0.65 -4.30 -18.80
C PHE A 121 -0.88 -4.17 -18.96
N PRO A 122 -1.55 -5.17 -19.54
CA PRO A 122 -3.01 -5.18 -19.67
C PRO A 122 -3.69 -5.45 -18.32
N LEU A 123 -4.99 -5.16 -18.23
CA LEU A 123 -5.87 -5.60 -17.15
C LEU A 123 -6.86 -6.66 -17.69
N PRO A 124 -7.01 -7.82 -17.02
CA PRO A 124 -6.30 -8.25 -15.81
C PRO A 124 -4.79 -8.43 -16.04
N PRO A 125 -3.97 -8.26 -14.99
CA PRO A 125 -2.52 -8.27 -15.11
C PRO A 125 -1.99 -9.67 -15.43
N PRO A 126 -0.82 -9.76 -16.08
CA PRO A 126 -0.13 -11.04 -16.25
C PRO A 126 0.34 -11.60 -14.90
N PRO A 127 0.71 -12.89 -14.84
CA PRO A 127 1.30 -13.50 -13.65
C PRO A 127 2.54 -12.76 -13.14
N LEU A 128 2.93 -13.05 -11.90
CA LEU A 128 4.13 -12.50 -11.28
C LEU A 128 5.35 -12.70 -12.18
N LYS A 129 6.11 -11.62 -12.38
CA LYS A 129 7.37 -11.64 -13.13
C LYS A 129 8.54 -11.54 -12.17
N LYS A 130 9.44 -12.53 -12.18
CA LYS A 130 10.58 -12.57 -11.25
C LYS A 130 11.37 -11.24 -11.28
N GLU A 131 11.65 -10.71 -10.09
CA GLU A 131 12.47 -9.49 -9.88
C GLU A 131 11.95 -8.21 -10.54
N ASP A 132 10.68 -8.17 -10.97
CA ASP A 132 10.06 -6.96 -11.54
C ASP A 132 9.41 -6.10 -10.44
N TRP A 133 9.82 -4.83 -10.37
CA TRP A 133 9.29 -3.85 -9.41
C TRP A 133 7.79 -3.60 -9.58
N GLY A 134 7.24 -3.86 -10.78
CA GLY A 134 5.81 -3.72 -11.08
C GLY A 134 4.91 -4.76 -10.44
N ASN A 135 5.45 -5.78 -9.78
CA ASN A 135 4.61 -6.83 -9.20
C ASN A 135 3.68 -6.32 -8.10
N HIS A 136 4.06 -5.28 -7.35
CA HIS A 136 3.15 -4.63 -6.39
C HIS A 136 1.92 -4.03 -7.09
N ALA A 137 2.12 -3.37 -8.24
CA ALA A 137 1.01 -2.83 -9.04
C ALA A 137 0.16 -3.95 -9.64
N ARG A 138 0.77 -5.01 -10.19
CA ARG A 138 0.05 -6.16 -10.74
C ARG A 138 -0.80 -6.85 -9.67
N GLY A 139 -0.23 -7.13 -8.50
CA GLY A 139 -0.98 -7.76 -7.41
C GLY A 139 -2.13 -6.87 -6.92
N ALA A 140 -1.90 -5.57 -6.74
CA ALA A 140 -2.95 -4.62 -6.37
C ALA A 140 -4.10 -4.57 -7.39
N CYS A 141 -3.76 -4.56 -8.69
CA CYS A 141 -4.74 -4.63 -9.77
C CYS A 141 -5.58 -5.91 -9.69
N LEU A 142 -4.92 -7.06 -9.55
CA LEU A 142 -5.59 -8.35 -9.50
C LEU A 142 -6.52 -8.45 -8.28
N SER A 143 -6.03 -8.09 -7.09
CA SER A 143 -6.81 -8.13 -5.85
C SER A 143 -8.04 -7.24 -5.94
N LEU A 144 -7.91 -6.00 -6.43
CA LEU A 144 -9.05 -5.10 -6.54
C LEU A 144 -10.05 -5.55 -7.61
N ILE A 145 -9.59 -5.98 -8.79
CA ILE A 145 -10.48 -6.47 -9.85
C ILE A 145 -11.31 -7.65 -9.34
N ASN A 146 -10.67 -8.61 -8.66
CA ASN A 146 -11.35 -9.76 -8.08
C ASN A 146 -12.35 -9.32 -6.99
N PHE A 147 -11.98 -8.35 -6.15
CA PHE A 147 -12.88 -7.81 -5.14
C PHE A 147 -14.13 -7.19 -5.75
N ILE A 148 -13.99 -6.37 -6.78
CA ILE A 148 -15.12 -5.72 -7.47
C ILE A 148 -16.00 -6.77 -8.15
N LYS A 149 -15.40 -7.72 -8.88
CA LYS A 149 -16.14 -8.83 -9.51
C LYS A 149 -16.98 -9.60 -8.49
N ASN A 150 -16.39 -9.95 -7.35
CA ASN A 150 -17.08 -10.66 -6.29
C ASN A 150 -18.20 -9.82 -5.65
N LYS A 151 -17.99 -8.52 -5.45
CA LYS A 151 -19.01 -7.62 -4.89
C LYS A 151 -20.17 -7.36 -5.83
N LYS A 152 -19.93 -7.30 -7.15
CA LYS A 152 -20.98 -7.08 -8.15
C LYS A 152 -21.62 -8.38 -8.66
N ASN A 153 -20.98 -9.53 -8.41
CA ASN A 153 -21.37 -10.83 -8.95
C ASN A 153 -21.45 -10.85 -10.49
N GLU A 154 -20.52 -10.15 -11.15
CA GLU A 154 -20.41 -10.08 -12.61
C GLU A 154 -18.96 -9.83 -13.04
N ASP A 155 -18.66 -10.13 -14.30
CA ASP A 155 -17.40 -9.71 -14.91
C ASP A 155 -17.38 -8.20 -15.14
N ILE A 156 -16.22 -7.59 -14.87
CA ILE A 156 -15.99 -6.18 -15.13
C ILE A 156 -14.94 -5.98 -16.21
N ARG A 157 -15.11 -4.93 -17.00
CA ARG A 157 -14.04 -4.34 -17.81
C ARG A 157 -13.43 -3.19 -17.00
N PRO A 158 -12.27 -3.38 -16.35
CA PRO A 158 -11.68 -2.35 -15.51
C PRO A 158 -11.13 -1.20 -16.36
N ASN A 159 -11.26 0.02 -15.87
CA ASN A 159 -10.52 1.16 -16.39
C ASN A 159 -9.04 1.03 -16.01
N GLY A 160 -8.19 1.42 -16.95
CA GLY A 160 -6.75 1.49 -16.75
C GLY A 160 -6.31 2.76 -16.03
N MET A 161 -5.00 2.93 -15.94
CA MET A 161 -4.41 4.16 -15.43
C MET A 161 -3.01 4.37 -15.99
N ILE A 162 -2.63 5.64 -16.14
CA ILE A 162 -1.25 6.05 -16.33
C ILE A 162 -0.79 6.83 -15.10
N GLY A 163 0.43 6.58 -14.62
CA GLY A 163 0.94 7.34 -13.48
C GLY A 163 2.43 7.18 -13.23
N VAL A 164 2.93 8.09 -12.39
CA VAL A 164 4.31 8.13 -11.88
C VAL A 164 4.29 7.89 -10.39
N ILE A 165 5.06 6.90 -9.92
CA ILE A 165 5.29 6.67 -8.49
C ILE A 165 6.64 7.23 -8.02
N HIS A 166 6.63 7.87 -6.86
CA HIS A 166 7.80 8.46 -6.23
C HIS A 166 7.80 8.21 -4.72
N SER A 167 8.96 7.85 -4.15
CA SER A 167 9.12 7.73 -2.70
C SER A 167 10.13 8.76 -2.21
N THR A 168 9.78 9.46 -1.14
CA THR A 168 10.70 10.43 -0.47
C THR A 168 11.85 9.76 0.27
N MET A 169 11.81 8.43 0.44
CA MET A 169 12.84 7.65 1.11
C MET A 169 13.24 6.45 0.24
N PRO A 170 14.51 6.02 0.28
CA PRO A 170 14.93 4.77 -0.34
C PRO A 170 14.25 3.56 0.32
N ILE A 171 14.26 2.40 -0.36
CA ILE A 171 13.80 1.14 0.23
C ILE A 171 14.68 0.82 1.45
N GLY A 172 14.05 0.59 2.62
CA GLY A 172 14.81 0.37 3.85
C GLY A 172 14.01 0.01 5.09
N GLY A 173 12.93 -0.77 4.98
CA GLY A 173 12.18 -1.26 6.15
C GLY A 173 11.11 -0.30 6.71
N LEU A 174 10.84 0.81 6.03
CA LEU A 174 9.77 1.76 6.37
C LEU A 174 8.43 1.46 5.66
N SER A 175 8.24 0.22 5.21
CA SER A 175 6.98 -0.25 4.60
C SER A 175 6.58 0.52 3.34
N SER A 176 7.58 0.83 2.53
CA SER A 176 7.39 1.39 1.19
C SER A 176 6.58 0.45 0.27
N SER A 177 6.61 -0.87 0.50
CA SER A 177 5.80 -1.84 -0.25
C SER A 177 4.31 -1.63 0.02
N ALA A 178 3.86 -1.71 1.28
CA ALA A 178 2.46 -1.50 1.64
C ALA A 178 1.98 -0.08 1.28
N ALA A 179 2.82 0.95 1.46
CA ALA A 179 2.51 2.31 1.03
C ALA A 179 2.28 2.39 -0.50
N SER A 180 3.15 1.76 -1.30
CA SER A 180 2.99 1.71 -2.76
C SER A 180 1.75 0.91 -3.19
N THR A 181 1.50 -0.24 -2.56
CA THR A 181 0.31 -1.07 -2.82
C THR A 181 -0.96 -0.28 -2.52
N LEU A 182 -1.03 0.44 -1.40
CA LEU A 182 -2.16 1.29 -1.06
C LEU A 182 -2.34 2.43 -2.07
N CYS A 183 -1.26 3.07 -2.54
CA CYS A 183 -1.35 4.05 -3.61
C CYS A 183 -2.04 3.49 -4.86
N TYR A 184 -1.69 2.27 -5.29
CA TYR A 184 -2.33 1.62 -6.43
C TYR A 184 -3.78 1.25 -6.16
N LEU A 185 -4.10 0.75 -4.96
CA LEU A 185 -5.48 0.41 -4.60
C LEU A 185 -6.39 1.64 -4.62
N PHE A 186 -5.98 2.76 -4.01
CA PHE A 186 -6.74 4.01 -4.03
C PHE A 186 -6.87 4.60 -5.44
N SER A 187 -5.83 4.50 -6.28
CA SER A 187 -5.92 5.02 -7.64
C SER A 187 -6.85 4.19 -8.52
N LEU A 188 -6.79 2.86 -8.41
CA LEU A 188 -7.67 1.99 -9.17
C LEU A 188 -9.12 2.07 -8.69
N GLU A 189 -9.34 2.22 -7.38
CA GLU A 189 -10.63 2.53 -6.77
C GLU A 189 -11.26 3.77 -7.44
N PHE A 190 -10.47 4.86 -7.51
CA PHE A 190 -10.88 6.08 -8.19
C PHE A 190 -11.16 5.87 -9.68
N CYS A 191 -10.27 5.20 -10.41
CA CYS A 191 -10.43 4.96 -11.85
C CYS A 191 -11.68 4.13 -12.19
N ASN A 192 -12.09 3.23 -11.30
CA ASN A 192 -13.20 2.32 -11.52
C ASN A 192 -14.51 2.76 -10.84
N ASN A 193 -14.51 3.95 -10.21
CA ASN A 193 -15.67 4.51 -9.50
C ASN A 193 -16.33 3.48 -8.56
N PHE A 194 -15.52 2.81 -7.75
CA PHE A 194 -15.96 1.80 -6.83
C PHE A 194 -15.44 2.16 -5.44
N GLU A 195 -16.25 2.09 -4.39
CA GLU A 195 -15.81 2.43 -3.03
C GLU A 195 -15.34 1.19 -2.28
N VAL A 196 -14.18 1.28 -1.63
CA VAL A 196 -13.62 0.21 -0.80
C VAL A 196 -13.45 0.71 0.63
N SER A 197 -13.94 -0.01 1.63
CA SER A 197 -13.74 0.36 3.03
C SER A 197 -12.24 0.35 3.39
N ARG A 198 -11.83 1.04 4.47
CA ARG A 198 -10.41 1.04 4.89
C ARG A 198 -9.97 -0.35 5.34
N GLU A 199 -10.87 -1.08 5.98
CA GLU A 199 -10.72 -2.45 6.44
C GLU A 199 -10.51 -3.39 5.27
N ASP A 200 -11.34 -3.28 4.22
CA ASP A 200 -11.16 -4.08 3.01
C ASP A 200 -9.86 -3.68 2.28
N LYS A 201 -9.44 -2.41 2.28
CA LYS A 201 -8.13 -2.00 1.72
C LYS A 201 -6.95 -2.63 2.47
N VAL A 202 -7.03 -2.75 3.80
CA VAL A 202 -6.03 -3.50 4.58
C VAL A 202 -5.94 -4.94 4.08
N GLU A 203 -7.07 -5.58 3.89
CA GLU A 203 -7.11 -6.97 3.44
C GLU A 203 -6.64 -7.13 1.99
N LEU A 204 -7.02 -6.22 1.07
CA LEU A 204 -6.54 -6.24 -0.32
C LEU A 204 -5.03 -6.01 -0.41
N CYS A 205 -4.47 -5.14 0.43
CA CYS A 205 -3.03 -4.94 0.51
C CYS A 205 -2.33 -6.21 1.02
N ARG A 206 -2.89 -6.86 2.05
CA ARG A 206 -2.37 -8.12 2.59
C ARG A 206 -2.43 -9.24 1.54
N GLN A 207 -3.55 -9.39 0.83
CA GLN A 207 -3.73 -10.37 -0.25
C GLN A 207 -2.75 -10.12 -1.40
N THR A 208 -2.53 -8.86 -1.78
CA THR A 208 -1.52 -8.49 -2.77
C THR A 208 -0.15 -9.04 -2.38
N GLU A 209 0.27 -8.88 -1.13
CA GLU A 209 1.57 -9.35 -0.67
C GLU A 209 1.60 -10.87 -0.44
N ASN A 210 0.56 -11.45 0.16
CA ASN A 210 0.52 -12.86 0.56
C ASN A 210 0.27 -13.81 -0.61
N ASP A 211 -0.68 -13.47 -1.48
CA ASP A 211 -1.22 -14.38 -2.49
C ASP A 211 -0.57 -14.15 -3.84
N PHE A 212 -0.29 -12.89 -4.20
CA PHE A 212 0.39 -12.58 -5.45
C PHE A 212 1.92 -12.56 -5.32
N LEU A 213 2.47 -11.89 -4.29
CA LEU A 213 3.93 -11.79 -4.10
C LEU A 213 4.53 -12.93 -3.27
N GLY A 214 3.70 -13.73 -2.61
CA GLY A 214 4.13 -14.86 -1.76
C GLY A 214 4.78 -14.44 -0.44
N LEU A 215 4.70 -13.18 -0.03
CA LEU A 215 5.23 -12.68 1.23
C LEU A 215 4.21 -12.88 2.34
N LYS A 216 4.50 -13.73 3.32
CA LYS A 216 3.55 -14.12 4.38
C LYS A 216 3.54 -13.14 5.57
N ASN A 217 3.39 -11.84 5.29
CA ASN A 217 3.33 -10.80 6.32
C ASN A 217 1.92 -10.64 6.94
N GLY A 218 1.85 -9.97 8.09
CA GLY A 218 0.63 -9.77 8.85
C GLY A 218 -0.06 -8.43 8.56
N LEU A 219 -0.69 -7.85 9.58
CA LEU A 219 -1.56 -6.67 9.45
C LEU A 219 -0.86 -5.33 9.71
N LEU A 220 0.37 -5.35 10.25
CA LEU A 220 1.03 -4.17 10.83
C LEU A 220 1.10 -2.98 9.86
N ASP A 221 1.63 -3.21 8.67
CA ASP A 221 2.08 -2.15 7.76
C ASP A 221 0.89 -1.35 7.22
N GLN A 222 0.00 -2.03 6.50
CA GLN A 222 -1.17 -1.45 5.87
C GLN A 222 -2.17 -0.87 6.89
N THR A 223 -2.32 -1.50 8.06
CA THR A 223 -3.21 -0.99 9.11
C THR A 223 -2.65 0.28 9.73
N THR A 224 -1.35 0.31 10.02
CA THR A 224 -0.69 1.53 10.55
C THR A 224 -0.83 2.68 9.56
N ILE A 225 -0.59 2.43 8.26
CA ILE A 225 -0.69 3.47 7.23
C ILE A 225 -2.09 4.07 7.17
N LEU A 226 -3.14 3.24 7.20
CA LEU A 226 -4.53 3.66 6.99
C LEU A 226 -5.21 4.27 8.23
N PHE A 227 -4.82 3.86 9.43
CA PHE A 227 -5.56 4.19 10.65
C PHE A 227 -4.81 5.11 11.63
N SER A 228 -3.51 5.35 11.45
CA SER A 228 -2.76 6.25 12.34
C SER A 228 -3.25 7.69 12.28
N ARG A 229 -3.17 8.37 13.43
CA ARG A 229 -3.47 9.80 13.56
C ARG A 229 -2.27 10.57 14.12
N PRO A 230 -2.14 11.88 13.83
CA PRO A 230 -1.11 12.71 14.45
C PRO A 230 -1.14 12.59 15.97
N SER A 231 0.02 12.49 16.61
CA SER A 231 0.19 12.44 18.07
C SER A 231 -0.46 11.21 18.76
N HIS A 232 -0.68 10.11 18.01
CA HIS A 232 -1.19 8.85 18.55
C HIS A 232 -0.27 7.68 18.17
N LEU A 233 -0.22 6.69 19.05
CA LEU A 233 0.32 5.37 18.76
C LEU A 233 -0.84 4.47 18.34
N THR A 234 -0.69 3.79 17.21
CA THR A 234 -1.67 2.85 16.68
C THR A 234 -1.37 1.47 17.23
N CYS A 235 -2.25 0.93 18.07
CA CYS A 235 -2.14 -0.40 18.66
C CYS A 235 -3.07 -1.36 17.93
N ILE A 236 -2.51 -2.41 17.32
CA ILE A 236 -3.23 -3.37 16.48
C ILE A 236 -3.19 -4.71 17.18
N ASP A 237 -4.36 -5.27 17.48
CA ASP A 237 -4.49 -6.65 17.94
C ASP A 237 -4.72 -7.53 16.72
N CYS A 238 -3.68 -8.22 16.27
CA CYS A 238 -3.75 -8.99 15.03
C CYS A 238 -4.66 -10.22 15.15
N GLN A 239 -4.99 -10.69 16.35
CA GLN A 239 -5.97 -11.75 16.57
C GLN A 239 -7.40 -11.26 16.35
N LYS A 240 -7.75 -10.06 16.83
CA LYS A 240 -9.08 -9.46 16.59
C LYS A 240 -9.26 -8.95 15.16
N GLY A 241 -8.15 -8.62 14.50
CA GLY A 241 -8.15 -8.15 13.12
C GLY A 241 -8.61 -6.69 12.97
N VAL A 242 -8.66 -6.24 11.71
CA VAL A 242 -8.81 -4.81 11.37
C VAL A 242 -10.21 -4.23 11.58
N ARG A 243 -11.24 -5.08 11.69
CA ARG A 243 -12.62 -4.61 11.92
C ARG A 243 -12.88 -4.21 13.38
N GLU A 244 -12.07 -4.73 14.29
CA GLU A 244 -12.17 -4.47 15.73
C GLU A 244 -11.02 -3.59 16.25
N THR A 245 -9.86 -3.61 15.58
CA THR A 245 -8.68 -2.81 15.93
C THR A 245 -8.12 -2.12 14.68
N PRO A 246 -7.42 -0.98 14.76
CA PRO A 246 -6.60 -0.52 15.87
C PRO A 246 -7.29 0.34 16.93
N THR A 247 -6.72 0.34 18.13
CA THR A 247 -6.95 1.37 19.16
C THR A 247 -5.89 2.46 19.03
N LEU A 248 -6.29 3.72 19.19
CA LEU A 248 -5.37 4.87 19.15
C LEU A 248 -5.07 5.32 20.58
N VAL A 249 -3.81 5.21 20.98
CA VAL A 249 -3.33 5.70 22.28
C VAL A 249 -2.74 7.07 22.08
N ARG A 250 -3.30 8.10 22.72
CA ARG A 250 -2.74 9.45 22.60
C ARG A 250 -1.40 9.49 23.32
N TRP A 251 -0.43 10.15 22.72
CA TRP A 251 0.87 10.28 23.35
C TRP A 251 0.76 11.04 24.68
N GLY A 252 1.32 10.46 25.76
CA GLY A 252 1.35 11.07 27.10
C GLY A 252 0.10 10.84 27.97
N GLU A 253 -0.89 10.07 27.50
CA GLU A 253 -2.20 9.91 28.16
C GLU A 253 -2.16 9.22 29.54
N GLU A 254 -1.25 8.26 29.76
CA GLU A 254 -1.24 7.46 31.02
C GLU A 254 -0.64 8.19 32.23
N ASN A 255 0.08 9.30 32.05
CA ASN A 255 0.95 9.80 33.12
C ASN A 255 0.32 10.84 34.06
N ASN A 256 -0.94 11.25 33.91
CA ASN A 256 -1.58 12.30 34.72
C ASN A 256 -0.77 13.62 34.84
N HIS A 257 0.29 13.75 34.03
CA HIS A 257 1.09 14.94 33.85
C HIS A 257 0.54 15.65 32.63
N ASP A 258 0.52 16.98 32.69
CA ASP A 258 0.06 17.88 31.64
C ASP A 258 0.21 17.28 30.24
N SER A 259 -0.88 17.34 29.47
CA SER A 259 -1.07 16.88 28.09
C SER A 259 -0.15 17.52 27.02
N GLY A 260 1.13 17.70 27.38
CA GLY A 260 2.20 18.22 26.56
C GLY A 260 2.79 17.18 25.62
N PRO A 261 3.71 17.60 24.75
CA PRO A 261 4.38 16.72 23.80
C PRO A 261 5.20 15.64 24.51
N ILE A 262 5.42 14.51 23.85
CA ILE A 262 6.32 13.46 24.34
C ILE A 262 7.69 14.04 24.73
N PRO A 263 8.30 13.63 25.85
CA PRO A 263 9.54 14.22 26.36
C PRO A 263 10.79 13.81 25.56
N PHE A 264 10.61 13.14 24.42
CA PHE A 264 11.68 12.64 23.57
C PHE A 264 11.35 12.81 22.09
N LYS A 265 12.37 12.76 21.24
CA LYS A 265 12.23 12.70 19.78
C LYS A 265 12.58 11.30 19.30
N VAL A 266 11.84 10.80 18.31
CA VAL A 266 12.18 9.54 17.64
C VAL A 266 13.07 9.83 16.44
N MET A 267 14.27 9.25 16.44
CA MET A 267 15.22 9.34 15.33
C MET A 267 15.24 8.02 14.56
N ILE A 268 15.10 8.10 13.23
CA ILE A 268 15.18 6.95 12.34
C ILE A 268 16.55 6.97 11.67
N VAL A 269 17.35 5.91 11.87
CA VAL A 269 18.70 5.80 11.32
C VAL A 269 18.76 4.65 10.32
N TYR A 270 19.08 4.97 9.06
CA TYR A 270 19.28 3.96 8.03
C TYR A 270 20.67 3.33 8.17
N CYS A 271 20.72 2.00 8.29
CA CYS A 271 21.96 1.26 8.54
C CYS A 271 22.88 1.10 7.31
N GLY A 272 22.52 1.70 6.16
CA GLY A 272 23.30 1.58 4.92
C GLY A 272 23.04 0.31 4.12
N LYS A 273 22.07 -0.54 4.51
CA LYS A 273 21.74 -1.78 3.79
C LYS A 273 20.27 -1.82 3.39
N SER A 274 20.01 -1.74 2.08
CA SER A 274 18.69 -1.96 1.51
C SER A 274 18.44 -3.45 1.32
N ARG A 275 17.27 -3.93 1.74
CA ARG A 275 16.83 -5.32 1.54
C ARG A 275 15.38 -5.31 1.07
N VAL A 276 15.09 -6.07 0.02
CA VAL A 276 13.72 -6.39 -0.37
C VAL A 276 13.25 -7.55 0.50
N LEU A 277 12.13 -7.38 1.21
CA LEU A 277 11.70 -8.35 2.23
C LEU A 277 11.50 -9.76 1.67
N ALA A 278 10.96 -9.86 0.45
CA ALA A 278 10.81 -11.13 -0.28
C ALA A 278 12.14 -11.86 -0.54
N ASN A 279 13.26 -11.14 -0.57
CA ASN A 279 14.61 -11.69 -0.77
C ASN A 279 15.32 -11.96 0.57
N THR A 280 14.59 -12.00 1.68
CA THR A 280 15.12 -12.31 3.01
C THR A 280 14.52 -13.61 3.56
N ASN A 281 15.03 -14.07 4.70
CA ASN A 281 14.50 -15.22 5.43
C ASN A 281 13.15 -14.95 6.14
N TYR A 282 12.40 -13.91 5.75
CA TYR A 282 11.13 -13.55 6.40
C TYR A 282 10.15 -14.73 6.41
N ASN A 283 9.87 -15.32 5.25
CA ASN A 283 8.97 -16.48 5.16
C ASN A 283 9.50 -17.70 5.94
N ASN A 284 10.82 -17.91 6.00
CA ASN A 284 11.39 -18.99 6.80
C ASN A 284 11.07 -18.78 8.29
N ARG A 285 11.16 -17.55 8.78
CA ARG A 285 10.80 -17.22 10.17
C ARG A 285 9.30 -17.39 10.42
N VAL A 286 8.44 -17.05 9.45
CA VAL A 286 6.99 -17.35 9.54
C VAL A 286 6.76 -18.87 9.65
N THR A 287 7.44 -19.67 8.83
CA THR A 287 7.36 -21.14 8.89
C THR A 287 7.86 -21.69 10.23
N GLU A 288 9.03 -21.26 10.70
CA GLU A 288 9.59 -21.67 12.00
C GLU A 288 8.63 -21.35 13.16
N CYS A 289 7.99 -20.17 13.17
CA CYS A 289 6.99 -19.82 14.18
C CYS A 289 5.76 -20.74 14.12
N ARG A 290 5.29 -21.10 12.92
CA ARG A 290 4.16 -22.03 12.74
C ARG A 290 4.51 -23.46 13.17
N GLU A 291 5.70 -23.93 12.86
CA GLU A 291 6.21 -25.23 13.31
C GLU A 291 6.33 -25.28 14.83
N ALA A 292 6.92 -24.25 15.44
CA ALA A 292 7.00 -24.13 16.89
C ALA A 292 5.61 -24.13 17.56
N ALA A 293 4.65 -23.36 17.01
CA ALA A 293 3.27 -23.35 17.49
C ALA A 293 2.61 -24.74 17.38
N SER A 294 2.84 -25.45 16.27
CA SER A 294 2.32 -26.81 16.05
C SER A 294 2.89 -27.81 17.05
N LEU A 295 4.19 -27.76 17.35
CA LEU A 295 4.83 -28.61 18.36
C LEU A 295 4.32 -28.32 19.77
N LEU A 296 4.13 -27.05 20.12
CA LEU A 296 3.55 -26.64 21.40
C LEU A 296 2.10 -27.15 21.55
N LEU A 297 1.32 -27.15 20.47
CA LEU A 297 -0.05 -27.68 20.47
C LEU A 297 -0.13 -29.19 20.70
N LEU A 298 0.85 -29.95 20.17
CA LEU A 298 0.92 -31.39 20.33
C LEU A 298 1.31 -31.81 21.75
N THR A 299 2.06 -30.96 22.46
CA THR A 299 2.55 -31.21 23.82
C THR A 299 1.65 -30.64 24.91
N ASP A 300 0.62 -29.86 24.54
CA ASP A 300 -0.33 -29.28 25.47
C ASP A 300 -1.45 -30.27 25.86
N GLU A 301 -1.18 -31.06 26.91
CA GLU A 301 -2.16 -31.93 27.55
C GLU A 301 -3.36 -31.16 28.15
N THR A 302 -3.18 -29.87 28.46
CA THR A 302 -4.20 -29.03 29.12
C THR A 302 -5.13 -28.30 28.17
N LYS A 303 -4.89 -28.35 26.86
CA LYS A 303 -5.59 -27.59 25.79
C LYS A 303 -5.57 -26.06 25.94
N LYS A 304 -4.80 -25.47 26.87
CA LYS A 304 -4.73 -24.02 27.09
C LYS A 304 -3.99 -23.26 25.97
N LEU A 305 -2.99 -23.88 25.35
CA LEU A 305 -2.26 -23.33 24.21
C LEU A 305 -3.07 -23.46 22.90
N ARG A 306 -4.09 -24.34 22.85
CA ARG A 306 -5.01 -24.42 21.70
C ARG A 306 -5.77 -23.13 21.48
N GLU A 307 -6.16 -22.41 22.52
CA GLU A 307 -6.87 -21.13 22.38
C GLU A 307 -5.98 -20.03 21.78
N VAL A 308 -4.66 -20.08 22.01
CA VAL A 308 -3.67 -19.16 21.43
C VAL A 308 -3.36 -19.54 19.97
N ALA A 309 -3.35 -20.84 19.65
CA ALA A 309 -2.92 -21.33 18.35
C ALA A 309 -4.04 -21.59 17.33
N PHE A 310 -5.31 -21.76 17.72
CA PHE A 310 -6.44 -21.85 16.78
C PHE A 310 -6.69 -20.52 16.03
N SER A 311 -6.17 -19.42 16.57
CA SER A 311 -6.06 -18.14 15.89
C SER A 311 -5.21 -18.25 14.60
N PHE A 312 -4.17 -19.11 14.58
CA PHE A 312 -3.20 -19.25 13.47
C PHE A 312 -3.71 -20.02 12.25
N SER A 313 -4.89 -20.63 12.31
CA SER A 313 -5.41 -21.51 11.26
C SER A 313 -6.84 -21.15 10.84
N PHE A 314 -6.97 -20.46 9.71
CA PHE A 314 -8.11 -20.58 8.79
C PHE A 314 -7.52 -20.52 7.37
N SER A 315 -7.75 -21.44 6.43
CA SER A 315 -8.80 -22.44 6.25
C SER A 315 -8.23 -23.72 5.64
N PHE A 316 -8.50 -24.88 6.24
CA PHE A 316 -8.54 -26.15 5.51
C PHE A 316 -9.76 -26.93 6.01
N SER A 317 -10.76 -27.08 5.14
CA SER A 317 -11.84 -28.04 5.35
C SER A 317 -11.27 -29.44 5.27
N PHE A 318 -10.94 -30.06 6.40
CA PHE A 318 -10.76 -31.51 6.47
C PHE A 318 -12.06 -32.14 6.95
N SER A 319 -12.83 -32.67 6.00
CA SER A 319 -13.88 -33.65 6.31
C SER A 319 -13.20 -34.94 6.77
N PHE A 320 -13.15 -35.17 8.08
CA PHE A 320 -12.89 -36.50 8.62
C PHE A 320 -14.23 -37.23 8.75
N SER A 321 -14.53 -38.13 7.82
CA SER A 321 -15.49 -39.21 8.05
C SER A 321 -14.85 -40.20 9.01
N PHE A 322 -15.35 -40.25 10.24
CA PHE A 322 -15.11 -41.39 11.12
C PHE A 322 -16.16 -42.45 10.78
N SER A 323 -15.71 -43.57 10.19
CA SER A 323 -16.46 -44.83 10.26
C SER A 323 -16.10 -45.50 11.59
N PHE A 324 -17.12 -45.77 12.40
CA PHE A 324 -17.06 -46.72 13.52
C PHE A 324 -17.04 -48.15 12.99
#